data_AF-A0A0C9LVN4-F1
#
_entry.id   AF-A0A0C9LVN4-F1
#
_cell.length_a   1.000
_cell.length_b   1.000
_cell.length_c   1.000
_cell.angle_alpha   90.00
_cell.angle_beta   90.00
_cell.angle_gamma   90.00
#
_symmetry.space_group_name_H-M   'P 1'
#
loop_
_entity.id
_entity.type
_entity.pdbx_description
1 polymer ?
#
loop_
_entity_poly.entity_id
_entity_poly.type
_entity_poly.pdbx_seq_one_letter_code
_entity_poly.pdbx_strand_id
1 'polypeptide(L)'
;MKLRCTEFDQNGAVKTTAGEFLKSDFCQHHSLLPRDLRTIDTYSVYQKPTILVRPEAILVNIAHLKALLKSDMVVLFDTYGSTDSYNQSIFIYDLQERLRSQKDGLPFEFRALEAILISVTSSLQSELDILEGPVNKLLGDLEDLADIEESMNGDKLRDLLQYSKKLSKFEQDSLSIRDALEEVLDNDDDLAAMYLSDKRAGKYRAPEDHEEVELLLEAYYKQTEEIAAKASTLRQHMRSTEEIVQLILDVSRNSLMWYDIRLTIITLSATVVSGYGALFGMNLRNYFENDPYAFGLVSGLALMSGLGAFAIALRKLRTLAKIKP
;
A
#
# COMPACT_ATOMS: atom_id res chain seq x y z
N MET A 1 -31.26 17.98 -0.11
CA MET A 1 -30.34 16.92 -0.58
C MET A 1 -30.89 15.59 -0.11
N LYS A 2 -30.95 14.60 -1.00
CA LYS A 2 -31.60 13.31 -0.74
C LYS A 2 -30.57 12.25 -0.35
N LEU A 3 -30.95 11.35 0.54
CA LEU A 3 -30.24 10.12 0.88
C LEU A 3 -30.96 8.97 0.19
N ARG A 4 -30.20 8.03 -0.35
CA ARG A 4 -30.74 6.79 -0.92
C ARG A 4 -30.39 5.66 0.03
N CYS A 5 -31.37 4.90 0.49
CA CYS A 5 -31.12 3.82 1.45
C CYS A 5 -32.08 2.64 1.31
N THR A 6 -31.67 1.51 1.88
CA THR A 6 -32.46 0.29 2.00
C THR A 6 -32.76 0.04 3.47
N GLU A 7 -34.04 -0.14 3.81
CA GLU A 7 -34.52 -0.31 5.18
C GLU A 7 -34.93 -1.77 5.44
N PHE A 8 -34.46 -2.30 6.57
CA PHE A 8 -34.79 -3.63 7.09
C PHE A 8 -35.61 -3.50 8.36
N ASP A 9 -36.59 -4.38 8.53
CA ASP A 9 -37.39 -4.46 9.75
C ASP A 9 -36.81 -5.43 10.80
N GLN A 10 -37.48 -5.52 11.94
CA GLN A 10 -37.11 -6.39 13.07
C GLN A 10 -37.02 -7.88 12.70
N ASN A 11 -37.68 -8.29 11.61
CA ASN A 11 -37.68 -9.67 11.11
C ASN A 11 -36.64 -9.87 10.00
N GLY A 12 -35.79 -8.87 9.72
CA GLY A 12 -34.85 -8.89 8.62
C GLY A 12 -35.50 -8.88 7.23
N ALA A 13 -36.76 -8.44 7.11
CA ALA A 13 -37.39 -8.23 5.81
C ALA A 13 -37.10 -6.81 5.30
N VAL A 14 -36.85 -6.69 3.99
CA VAL A 14 -36.63 -5.38 3.36
C VAL A 14 -37.97 -4.68 3.20
N LYS A 15 -38.14 -3.53 3.86
CA LYS A 15 -39.34 -2.68 3.77
C LYS A 15 -39.30 -1.77 2.56
N THR A 16 -38.14 -1.15 2.33
CA THR A 16 -37.92 -0.20 1.24
C THR A 16 -36.56 -0.47 0.64
N THR A 17 -36.51 -0.65 -0.68
CA THR A 17 -35.26 -0.77 -1.42
C THR A 17 -34.99 0.52 -2.17
N ALA A 18 -33.80 1.11 -2.01
CA ALA A 18 -33.40 2.33 -2.72
C ALA A 18 -34.38 3.51 -2.55
N GLY A 19 -34.94 3.67 -1.34
CA GLY A 19 -35.82 4.80 -1.02
C GLY A 19 -35.04 6.10 -0.97
N GLU A 20 -35.63 7.18 -1.51
CA GLU A 20 -35.05 8.52 -1.46
C GLU A 20 -35.67 9.35 -0.33
N PHE A 21 -34.87 9.74 0.65
CA PHE A 21 -35.30 10.50 1.81
C PHE A 21 -34.62 11.86 1.87
N LEU A 22 -35.34 12.91 2.26
CA LEU A 22 -34.74 14.21 2.55
C LEU A 22 -33.90 14.10 3.83
N LYS A 23 -32.66 14.60 3.80
CA LYS A 23 -31.75 14.59 4.97
C LYS A 23 -32.40 15.17 6.24
N SER A 24 -33.15 16.28 6.11
CA SER A 24 -33.87 16.92 7.22
C SER A 24 -34.88 15.98 7.86
N ASP A 25 -35.68 15.34 7.02
CA ASP A 25 -36.82 14.51 7.42
C ASP A 25 -36.30 13.21 8.04
N PHE A 26 -35.22 12.65 7.47
CA PHE A 26 -34.51 11.49 8.01
C PHE A 26 -33.93 11.77 9.41
N CYS A 27 -33.27 12.92 9.61
CA CYS A 27 -32.79 13.33 10.93
C CYS A 27 -33.91 13.40 11.95
N GLN A 28 -35.03 14.03 11.58
CA GLN A 28 -36.17 14.19 12.46
C GLN A 28 -36.81 12.84 12.79
N HIS A 29 -36.92 11.94 11.81
CA HIS A 29 -37.55 10.62 11.99
C HIS A 29 -36.69 9.67 12.83
N HIS A 30 -35.36 9.77 12.74
CA HIS A 30 -34.45 8.87 13.45
C HIS A 30 -33.80 9.48 14.70
N SER A 31 -34.23 10.65 15.16
CA SER A 31 -33.69 11.34 16.35
C SER A 31 -32.19 11.66 16.21
N LEU A 32 -31.73 12.02 15.01
CA LEU A 32 -30.33 12.34 14.72
C LEU A 32 -30.13 13.85 14.59
N LEU A 33 -28.93 14.31 14.97
CA LEU A 33 -28.55 15.70 14.72
C LEU A 33 -28.02 15.85 13.29
N PRO A 34 -28.20 17.01 12.64
CA PRO A 34 -27.65 17.25 11.29
C PRO A 34 -26.13 17.01 11.16
N ARG A 35 -25.38 17.17 12.26
CA ARG A 35 -23.95 16.86 12.31
C ARG A 35 -23.65 15.36 12.20
N ASP A 36 -24.54 14.50 12.67
CA ASP A 36 -24.39 13.05 12.63
C ASP A 36 -24.51 12.54 11.18
N LEU A 37 -25.29 13.23 10.32
CA LEU A 37 -25.35 12.89 8.90
C LEU A 37 -24.02 13.05 8.16
N ARG A 38 -23.03 13.76 8.73
CA ARG A 38 -21.71 13.90 8.09
C ARG A 38 -20.94 12.60 8.08
N THR A 39 -21.22 11.65 8.99
CA THR A 39 -20.58 10.32 8.98
C THR A 39 -21.18 9.42 7.90
N ILE A 40 -22.44 9.64 7.53
CA ILE A 40 -23.17 8.85 6.52
C ILE A 40 -23.35 9.58 5.19
N ASP A 41 -22.77 10.76 5.02
CA ASP A 41 -22.92 11.53 3.79
C ASP A 41 -22.27 10.76 2.62
N THR A 42 -23.08 10.38 1.65
CA THR A 42 -22.68 9.51 0.53
C THR A 42 -21.88 10.25 -0.55
N TYR A 43 -21.74 11.57 -0.43
CA TYR A 43 -21.02 12.43 -1.39
C TYR A 43 -19.58 12.74 -0.97
N SER A 44 -19.17 12.39 0.24
CA SER A 44 -17.79 12.56 0.68
C SER A 44 -17.00 11.28 0.38
N VAL A 45 -15.99 11.42 -0.50
CA VAL A 45 -15.15 10.32 -0.98
C VAL A 45 -14.08 9.91 0.05
N TYR A 46 -13.84 10.73 1.08
CA TYR A 46 -12.77 10.53 2.06
C TYR A 46 -13.29 10.78 3.49
N GLN A 47 -14.14 9.89 3.98
CA GLN A 47 -14.56 9.88 5.39
C GLN A 47 -13.74 8.84 6.15
N LYS A 48 -13.18 9.24 7.29
CA LYS A 48 -12.56 8.30 8.24
C LYS A 48 -13.64 7.28 8.69
N PRO A 49 -13.28 5.99 8.83
CA PRO A 49 -14.15 5.04 9.49
C PRO A 49 -14.58 5.54 10.88
N THR A 50 -15.82 5.32 11.26
CA THR A 50 -16.37 5.78 12.54
C THR A 50 -17.56 4.92 12.95
N ILE A 51 -17.60 4.53 14.22
CA ILE A 51 -18.80 4.00 14.88
C ILE A 51 -19.24 5.06 15.87
N LEU A 52 -20.48 5.54 15.71
CA LEU A 52 -20.99 6.66 16.48
C LEU A 52 -22.22 6.22 17.25
N VAL A 53 -22.08 6.12 18.57
CA VAL A 53 -23.16 5.73 19.48
C VAL A 53 -24.05 6.94 19.78
N ARG A 54 -25.36 6.78 19.60
CA ARG A 54 -26.38 7.79 19.89
C ARG A 54 -27.47 7.17 20.78
N PRO A 55 -28.32 7.99 21.43
CA PRO A 55 -29.29 7.49 22.40
C PRO A 55 -30.21 6.38 21.87
N GLU A 56 -30.62 6.46 20.59
CA GLU A 56 -31.57 5.55 19.95
C GLU A 56 -31.03 4.88 18.68
N ALA A 57 -29.74 5.06 18.37
CA ALA A 57 -29.15 4.57 17.14
C ALA A 57 -27.63 4.39 17.25
N ILE A 58 -27.07 3.49 16.44
CA ILE A 58 -25.64 3.38 16.20
C ILE A 58 -25.41 3.67 14.72
N LEU A 59 -24.61 4.69 14.42
CA LEU A 59 -24.20 4.98 13.05
C LEU A 59 -22.86 4.31 12.78
N VAL A 60 -22.78 3.53 11.72
CA VAL A 60 -21.58 2.81 11.31
C VAL A 60 -21.17 3.30 9.93
N ASN A 61 -19.94 3.81 9.82
CA ASN A 61 -19.31 4.14 8.54
C ASN A 61 -17.97 3.41 8.51
N ILE A 62 -17.90 2.25 7.86
CA ILE A 62 -16.69 1.42 7.82
C ILE A 62 -16.53 0.88 6.40
N ALA A 63 -15.34 1.09 5.81
CA ALA A 63 -15.04 0.71 4.44
C ALA A 63 -16.11 1.23 3.44
N HIS A 64 -16.78 0.33 2.74
CA HIS A 64 -17.83 0.64 1.78
C HIS A 64 -19.25 0.60 2.38
N LEU A 65 -19.39 0.25 3.67
CA LEU A 65 -20.68 0.10 4.34
C LEU A 65 -20.99 1.31 5.23
N LYS A 66 -22.15 1.90 4.96
CA LYS A 66 -22.74 2.98 5.75
C LYS A 66 -24.09 2.51 6.26
N ALA A 67 -24.25 2.47 7.57
CA ALA A 67 -25.45 1.93 8.20
C ALA A 67 -25.91 2.75 9.41
N LEU A 68 -27.21 2.69 9.67
CA LEU A 68 -27.84 3.10 10.91
C LEU A 68 -28.50 1.88 11.53
N LEU A 69 -28.11 1.56 12.75
CA LEU A 69 -28.66 0.44 13.52
C LEU A 69 -29.57 0.98 14.61
N LYS A 70 -30.79 0.42 14.72
CA LYS A 70 -31.69 0.58 15.86
C LYS A 70 -31.99 -0.78 16.47
N SER A 71 -32.70 -0.79 17.59
CA SER A 71 -33.17 -2.03 18.25
C SER A 71 -34.14 -2.88 17.40
N ASP A 72 -34.74 -2.32 16.34
CA ASP A 72 -35.80 -2.97 15.56
C ASP A 72 -35.76 -2.71 14.05
N MET A 73 -34.73 -2.01 13.58
CA MET A 73 -34.54 -1.74 12.17
C MET A 73 -33.08 -1.44 11.85
N VAL A 74 -32.71 -1.71 10.61
CA VAL A 74 -31.41 -1.34 10.03
C VAL A 74 -31.66 -0.51 8.79
N VAL A 75 -30.90 0.57 8.62
CA VAL A 75 -30.89 1.36 7.37
C VAL A 75 -29.50 1.28 6.77
N LEU A 76 -29.40 0.77 5.54
CA LEU A 76 -28.16 0.77 4.76
C LEU A 76 -28.20 1.93 3.76
N PHE A 77 -27.18 2.78 3.77
CA PHE A 77 -27.09 3.91 2.83
C PHE A 77 -26.35 3.50 1.56
N ASP A 78 -26.94 3.82 0.42
CA ASP A 78 -26.32 3.57 -0.89
C ASP A 78 -25.24 4.64 -1.13
N THR A 79 -23.99 4.21 -1.27
CA THR A 79 -22.90 5.11 -1.71
C THR A 79 -23.12 5.50 -3.16
N TYR A 80 -23.24 6.81 -3.43
CA TYR A 80 -23.43 7.32 -4.78
C TYR A 80 -22.20 6.99 -5.64
N GLY A 81 -22.42 6.24 -6.73
CA GLY A 81 -21.37 5.93 -7.70
C GLY A 81 -20.47 4.73 -7.34
N SER A 82 -20.80 3.93 -6.32
CA SER A 82 -20.15 2.64 -6.17
C SER A 82 -20.53 1.73 -7.35
N THR A 83 -19.53 1.22 -8.05
CA THR A 83 -19.70 0.21 -9.11
C THR A 83 -20.01 -1.18 -8.55
N ASP A 84 -20.25 -1.28 -7.24
CA ASP A 84 -20.20 -2.53 -6.48
C ASP A 84 -21.58 -3.03 -6.05
N SER A 85 -22.57 -2.87 -6.93
CA SER A 85 -23.93 -3.39 -6.74
C SER A 85 -23.95 -4.89 -6.40
N TYR A 86 -22.93 -5.65 -6.83
CA TYR A 86 -22.79 -7.07 -6.56
C TYR A 86 -22.44 -7.35 -5.09
N ASN A 87 -21.37 -6.74 -4.57
CA ASN A 87 -20.96 -6.89 -3.16
C ASN A 87 -22.06 -6.39 -2.21
N GLN A 88 -22.72 -5.28 -2.57
CA GLN A 88 -23.86 -4.79 -1.82
C GLN A 88 -25.04 -5.78 -1.82
N SER A 89 -25.30 -6.47 -2.94
CA SER A 89 -26.37 -7.48 -3.03
C SER A 89 -26.08 -8.72 -2.19
N ILE A 90 -24.83 -9.19 -2.17
CA ILE A 90 -24.40 -10.31 -1.31
C ILE A 90 -24.58 -9.92 0.15
N PHE A 91 -24.08 -8.74 0.53
CA PHE A 91 -24.20 -8.27 1.90
C PHE A 91 -25.66 -8.12 2.35
N ILE A 92 -26.55 -7.62 1.48
CA ILE A 92 -27.99 -7.56 1.79
C ILE A 92 -28.55 -8.95 2.10
N TYR A 93 -28.20 -9.98 1.34
CA TYR A 93 -28.65 -11.35 1.58
C TYR A 93 -28.14 -11.89 2.91
N ASP A 94 -26.85 -11.76 3.18
CA ASP A 94 -26.22 -12.24 4.42
C ASP A 94 -26.79 -11.52 5.65
N LEU A 95 -27.02 -10.20 5.54
CA LEU A 95 -27.65 -9.40 6.58
C LEU A 95 -29.07 -9.90 6.86
N GLN A 96 -29.89 -10.16 5.83
CA GLN A 96 -31.26 -10.68 6.03
C GLN A 96 -31.26 -12.02 6.78
N GLU A 97 -30.35 -12.92 6.40
CA GLU A 97 -30.26 -14.24 7.04
C GLU A 97 -29.87 -14.12 8.52
N ARG A 98 -28.89 -13.28 8.85
CA ARG A 98 -28.46 -13.04 10.23
C ARG A 98 -29.53 -12.34 11.06
N LEU A 99 -30.21 -11.33 10.51
CA LEU A 99 -31.29 -10.64 11.21
C LEU A 99 -32.49 -11.57 11.50
N ARG A 100 -32.73 -12.58 10.66
CA ARG A 100 -33.74 -13.62 10.89
C ARG A 100 -33.31 -14.69 11.89
N SER A 101 -32.01 -14.98 11.96
CA SER A 101 -31.46 -15.98 12.87
C SER A 101 -31.50 -15.48 14.32
N GLN A 102 -32.37 -16.03 15.15
CA GLN A 102 -32.35 -15.82 16.61
C GLN A 102 -31.42 -16.81 17.34
N LYS A 103 -30.58 -17.55 16.61
CA LYS A 103 -29.86 -18.71 17.16
C LYS A 103 -28.82 -18.35 18.23
N ASP A 104 -28.30 -17.12 18.19
CA ASP A 104 -27.09 -16.75 18.96
C ASP A 104 -27.40 -15.95 20.23
N GLY A 105 -28.67 -15.71 20.55
CA GLY A 105 -29.08 -14.96 21.76
C GLY A 105 -28.74 -13.46 21.75
N LEU A 106 -27.96 -13.00 20.77
CA LEU A 106 -27.57 -11.61 20.58
C LEU A 106 -28.77 -10.68 20.31
N PRO A 107 -28.81 -9.48 20.91
CA PRO A 107 -29.74 -8.40 20.55
C PRO A 107 -29.74 -8.08 19.05
N PHE A 108 -30.84 -7.52 18.56
CA PHE A 108 -31.01 -7.21 17.13
C PHE A 108 -29.91 -6.29 16.60
N GLU A 109 -29.56 -5.24 17.36
CA GLU A 109 -28.52 -4.28 17.02
C GLU A 109 -27.13 -4.93 16.90
N PHE A 110 -26.82 -5.95 17.72
CA PHE A 110 -25.53 -6.64 17.68
C PHE A 110 -25.46 -7.66 16.56
N ARG A 111 -26.57 -8.34 16.23
CA ARG A 111 -26.63 -9.18 15.02
C ARG A 111 -26.41 -8.36 13.75
N ALA A 112 -26.95 -7.14 13.71
CA ALA A 112 -26.73 -6.22 12.60
C ALA A 112 -25.27 -5.74 12.54
N LEU A 113 -24.72 -5.35 13.68
CA LEU A 113 -23.33 -4.90 13.79
C LEU A 113 -22.35 -6.01 13.40
N GLU A 114 -22.55 -7.22 13.92
CA GLU A 114 -21.75 -8.39 13.60
C GLU A 114 -21.78 -8.70 12.10
N ALA A 115 -22.97 -8.66 11.48
CA ALA A 115 -23.09 -8.87 10.04
C ALA A 115 -22.26 -7.85 9.23
N ILE A 116 -22.26 -6.58 9.64
CA ILE A 116 -21.42 -5.55 9.03
C ILE A 116 -19.94 -5.87 9.22
N LEU A 117 -19.50 -6.19 10.44
CA LEU A 117 -18.10 -6.44 10.75
C LEU A 117 -17.57 -7.67 9.99
N ILE A 118 -18.36 -8.74 9.88
CA ILE A 118 -18.01 -9.93 9.08
C ILE A 118 -17.84 -9.58 7.61
N SER A 119 -18.75 -8.78 7.06
CA SER A 119 -18.66 -8.37 5.66
C SER A 119 -17.40 -7.53 5.41
N VAL A 120 -17.10 -6.61 6.32
CA VAL A 120 -15.89 -5.78 6.26
C VAL A 120 -14.63 -6.63 6.37
N THR A 121 -14.50 -7.49 7.39
CA THR A 121 -13.28 -8.29 7.57
C THR A 121 -13.09 -9.31 6.47
N SER A 122 -14.17 -9.92 5.96
CA SER A 122 -14.11 -10.81 4.80
C SER A 122 -13.68 -10.07 3.52
N SER A 123 -14.14 -8.83 3.33
CA SER A 123 -13.72 -7.98 2.22
C SER A 123 -12.24 -7.63 2.33
N LEU A 124 -11.75 -7.25 3.52
CA LEU A 124 -10.35 -6.94 3.75
C LEU A 124 -9.45 -8.17 3.51
N GLN A 125 -9.85 -9.35 4.02
CA GLN A 125 -9.11 -10.59 3.80
C GLN A 125 -9.03 -10.92 2.30
N SER A 126 -10.15 -10.84 1.59
CA SER A 126 -10.21 -11.11 0.14
C SER A 126 -9.32 -10.14 -0.65
N GLU A 127 -9.31 -8.85 -0.28
CA GLU A 127 -8.45 -7.85 -0.92
C GLU A 127 -6.96 -8.11 -0.66
N LEU A 128 -6.60 -8.50 0.57
CA LEU A 128 -5.23 -8.90 0.90
C LEU A 128 -4.79 -10.12 0.09
N ASP A 129 -5.62 -11.17 0.02
CA ASP A 129 -5.30 -12.40 -0.71
C ASP A 129 -5.05 -12.12 -2.21
N ILE A 130 -5.80 -11.17 -2.80
CA ILE A 130 -5.62 -10.74 -4.20
C ILE A 130 -4.27 -10.02 -4.40
N LEU A 131 -3.79 -9.27 -3.41
CA LEU A 131 -2.51 -8.56 -3.46
C LEU A 131 -1.32 -9.47 -3.16
N GLU A 132 -1.47 -10.42 -2.25
CA GLU A 132 -0.40 -11.27 -1.74
C GLU A 132 0.22 -12.15 -2.84
N GLY A 133 -0.60 -12.83 -3.64
CA GLY A 133 -0.11 -13.72 -4.71
C GLY A 133 0.81 -13.02 -5.73
N PRO A 134 0.37 -11.93 -6.37
CA PRO A 134 1.20 -11.16 -7.29
C PRO A 134 2.46 -10.57 -6.64
N VAL A 135 2.38 -10.09 -5.39
CA VAL A 135 3.52 -9.53 -4.67
C VAL A 135 4.57 -10.59 -4.38
N ASN A 136 4.19 -11.73 -3.81
CA ASN A 136 5.12 -12.82 -3.52
C ASN A 136 5.79 -13.36 -4.79
N LYS A 137 5.04 -13.46 -5.89
CA LYS A 137 5.62 -13.81 -7.20
C LYS A 137 6.64 -12.77 -7.66
N LEU A 138 6.32 -11.49 -7.57
CA LEU A 138 7.22 -10.40 -7.98
C LEU A 138 8.51 -10.40 -7.14
N LEU A 139 8.42 -10.67 -5.84
CA LEU A 139 9.58 -10.74 -4.96
C LEU A 139 10.49 -11.91 -5.34
N GLY A 140 9.94 -13.12 -5.53
CA GLY A 140 10.72 -14.26 -6.01
C GLY A 140 11.37 -14.00 -7.38
N ASP A 141 10.60 -13.42 -8.30
CA ASP A 141 11.05 -13.00 -9.63
C ASP A 141 12.19 -11.96 -9.62
N LEU A 142 12.38 -11.22 -8.51
CA LEU A 142 13.46 -10.23 -8.34
C LEU A 142 14.65 -10.82 -7.59
N GLU A 143 14.41 -11.72 -6.63
CA GLU A 143 15.47 -12.49 -5.97
C GLU A 143 16.24 -13.36 -6.97
N ASP A 144 15.54 -14.07 -7.87
CA ASP A 144 16.18 -14.87 -8.93
C ASP A 144 16.99 -14.02 -9.93
N LEU A 145 16.62 -12.74 -10.09
CA LEU A 145 17.31 -11.81 -10.99
C LEU A 145 18.54 -11.14 -10.35
N ALA A 146 18.67 -11.18 -9.03
CA ALA A 146 19.85 -10.66 -8.34
C ALA A 146 21.13 -11.40 -8.75
N ASP A 147 21.02 -12.64 -9.26
CA ASP A 147 22.12 -13.45 -9.75
C ASP A 147 22.49 -13.20 -11.23
N ILE A 148 21.67 -12.47 -11.99
CA ILE A 148 21.87 -12.28 -13.43
C ILE A 148 22.02 -10.78 -13.71
N GLU A 149 23.27 -10.32 -13.81
CA GLU A 149 23.73 -8.94 -14.08
C GLU A 149 23.12 -8.25 -15.33
N GLU A 150 22.19 -8.88 -16.07
CA GLU A 150 21.83 -8.48 -17.42
C GLU A 150 20.35 -8.27 -17.75
N SER A 151 19.41 -8.34 -16.79
CA SER A 151 18.02 -7.91 -17.10
C SER A 151 17.48 -6.88 -16.12
N MET A 152 17.88 -5.62 -16.35
CA MET A 152 17.17 -4.46 -15.80
C MET A 152 15.75 -4.40 -16.37
N ASN A 153 14.83 -5.09 -15.72
CA ASN A 153 13.40 -5.03 -15.98
C ASN A 153 12.82 -3.77 -15.33
N GLY A 154 12.91 -2.64 -16.02
CA GLY A 154 12.25 -1.39 -15.60
C GLY A 154 10.76 -1.59 -15.28
N ASP A 155 10.11 -2.55 -15.94
CA ASP A 155 8.72 -2.92 -15.68
C ASP A 155 8.51 -3.59 -14.32
N LYS A 156 9.40 -4.51 -13.89
CA LYS A 156 9.31 -5.16 -12.56
C LYS A 156 9.51 -4.15 -11.42
N LEU A 157 10.41 -3.19 -11.59
CA LEU A 157 10.60 -2.09 -10.63
C LEU A 157 9.36 -1.16 -10.57
N ARG A 158 8.72 -0.89 -11.72
CA ARG A 158 7.47 -0.13 -11.77
C ARG A 158 6.33 -0.88 -11.09
N ASP A 159 6.27 -2.20 -11.27
CA ASP A 159 5.28 -3.05 -10.60
C ASP A 159 5.51 -3.09 -9.09
N LEU A 160 6.77 -3.16 -8.64
CA LEU A 160 7.12 -3.08 -7.22
C LEU A 160 6.61 -1.76 -6.61
N LEU A 161 6.85 -0.64 -7.27
CA LEU A 161 6.33 0.66 -6.81
C LEU A 161 4.78 0.73 -6.82
N GLN A 162 4.13 0.11 -7.81
CA GLN A 162 2.67 0.08 -7.90
C GLN A 162 2.05 -0.77 -6.78
N TYR A 163 2.55 -1.98 -6.57
CA TYR A 163 2.07 -2.85 -5.50
C TYR A 163 2.40 -2.29 -4.11
N SER A 164 3.56 -1.66 -3.93
CA SER A 164 3.92 -0.98 -2.67
C SER A 164 2.92 0.14 -2.33
N LYS A 165 2.52 0.95 -3.31
CA LYS A 165 1.47 1.97 -3.12
C LYS A 165 0.10 1.36 -2.79
N LYS A 166 -0.28 0.26 -3.45
CA LYS A 166 -1.54 -0.44 -3.17
C LYS A 166 -1.56 -1.03 -1.75
N LEU A 167 -0.50 -1.72 -1.34
CA LEU A 167 -0.36 -2.26 0.02
C LEU A 167 -0.32 -1.16 1.07
N SER A 168 0.38 -0.05 0.82
CA SER A 168 0.40 1.08 1.76
C SER A 168 -0.98 1.69 1.96
N LYS A 169 -1.79 1.80 0.89
CA LYS A 169 -3.17 2.27 0.99
C LYS A 169 -4.02 1.26 1.77
N PHE A 170 -3.95 -0.02 1.41
CA PHE A 170 -4.68 -1.09 2.08
C PHE A 170 -4.35 -1.18 3.59
N GLU A 171 -3.07 -1.07 3.96
CA GLU A 171 -2.60 -1.02 5.34
C GLU A 171 -3.21 0.18 6.08
N GLN A 172 -3.16 1.38 5.48
CA GLN A 172 -3.74 2.58 6.08
C GLN A 172 -5.26 2.48 6.25
N ASP A 173 -5.96 1.94 5.25
CA ASP A 173 -7.41 1.75 5.29
C ASP A 173 -7.80 0.73 6.37
N SER A 174 -7.06 -0.38 6.49
CA SER A 174 -7.26 -1.40 7.53
C SER A 174 -6.99 -0.86 8.93
N LEU A 175 -5.91 -0.12 9.12
CA LEU A 175 -5.59 0.54 10.40
C LEU A 175 -6.68 1.56 10.78
N SER A 176 -7.20 2.31 9.81
CA SER A 176 -8.27 3.29 10.08
C SER A 176 -9.57 2.62 10.55
N ILE A 177 -9.84 1.39 10.11
CA ILE A 177 -10.99 0.59 10.57
C ILE A 177 -10.72 0.09 11.99
N ARG A 178 -9.52 -0.44 12.25
CA ARG A 178 -9.10 -0.87 13.59
C ARG A 178 -9.21 0.28 14.59
N ASP A 179 -8.70 1.47 14.25
CA ASP A 179 -8.74 2.65 15.12
C ASP A 179 -10.19 3.09 15.44
N ALA A 180 -11.14 2.87 14.52
CA ALA A 180 -12.55 3.17 14.76
C ALA A 180 -13.23 2.16 15.70
N LEU A 181 -12.72 0.92 15.75
CA LEU A 181 -13.15 -0.08 16.75
C LEU A 181 -12.54 0.23 18.11
N GLU A 182 -11.25 0.58 18.14
CA GLU A 182 -10.52 1.00 19.34
C GLU A 182 -11.18 2.20 20.02
N GLU A 183 -11.58 3.22 19.25
CA GLU A 183 -12.25 4.42 19.78
C GLU A 183 -13.53 4.10 20.57
N VAL A 184 -14.26 3.03 20.19
CA VAL A 184 -15.45 2.58 20.94
C VAL A 184 -15.07 1.67 22.10
N LEU A 185 -14.10 0.77 21.91
CA LEU A 185 -13.60 -0.13 22.95
C LEU A 185 -12.99 0.63 24.14
N ASP A 186 -12.38 1.79 23.89
CA ASP A 186 -11.77 2.64 24.94
C ASP A 186 -12.81 3.41 25.78
N ASN A 187 -14.10 3.37 25.44
CA ASN A 187 -15.15 4.13 26.10
C ASN A 187 -16.32 3.26 26.59
N ASP A 188 -16.23 2.85 27.86
CA ASP A 188 -17.24 2.07 28.59
C ASP A 188 -18.66 2.69 28.50
N ASP A 189 -18.79 4.02 28.54
CA ASP A 189 -20.09 4.70 28.42
C ASP A 189 -20.71 4.48 27.04
N ASP A 190 -19.89 4.49 25.98
CA ASP A 190 -20.34 4.22 24.62
C ASP A 190 -20.72 2.74 24.45
N LEU A 191 -19.91 1.81 24.97
CA LEU A 191 -20.20 0.37 24.96
C LEU A 191 -21.52 0.05 25.66
N ALA A 192 -21.72 0.55 26.89
CA ALA A 192 -22.99 0.39 27.60
C ALA A 192 -24.15 1.08 26.85
N ALA A 193 -23.89 2.18 26.16
CA ALA A 193 -24.88 2.87 25.35
C ALA A 193 -25.27 2.14 24.05
N MET A 194 -24.51 1.13 23.59
CA MET A 194 -24.84 0.35 22.41
C MET A 194 -26.00 -0.64 22.62
N TYR A 195 -26.40 -0.93 23.85
CA TYR A 195 -27.54 -1.80 24.18
C TYR A 195 -28.90 -1.10 23.93
N LEU A 196 -29.25 -0.91 22.65
CA LEU A 196 -30.46 -0.20 22.23
C LEU A 196 -31.76 -0.95 22.60
N SER A 197 -31.76 -2.28 22.54
CA SER A 197 -32.90 -3.12 22.90
C SER A 197 -33.23 -3.01 24.39
N ASP A 198 -32.21 -3.00 25.25
CA ASP A 198 -32.39 -2.83 26.71
C ASP A 198 -32.88 -1.42 27.03
N LYS A 199 -32.31 -0.38 26.39
CA LYS A 199 -32.79 1.01 26.54
C LYS A 199 -34.26 1.16 26.15
N ARG A 200 -34.69 0.51 25.06
CA ARG A 200 -36.10 0.51 24.65
C ARG A 200 -36.99 -0.17 25.68
N ALA A 201 -36.49 -1.18 26.39
CA ALA A 201 -37.17 -1.83 27.50
C ALA A 201 -37.10 -1.03 28.83
N GLY A 202 -36.47 0.14 28.83
CA GLY A 202 -36.28 0.98 30.02
C GLY A 202 -35.17 0.49 30.96
N LYS A 203 -34.34 -0.46 30.51
CA LYS A 203 -33.18 -0.96 31.26
C LYS A 203 -31.94 -0.21 30.78
N TYR A 204 -31.40 0.64 31.65
CA TYR A 204 -30.11 1.30 31.42
C TYR A 204 -29.01 0.48 32.09
N ARG A 205 -28.02 0.08 31.31
CA ARG A 205 -26.84 -0.64 31.81
C ARG A 205 -25.87 0.33 32.48
N ALA A 206 -25.17 -0.17 33.50
CA ALA A 206 -24.04 0.55 34.06
C ALA A 206 -22.88 0.53 33.05
N PRO A 207 -21.94 1.48 33.14
CA PRO A 207 -20.75 1.47 32.29
C PRO A 207 -19.95 0.17 32.38
N GLU A 208 -20.06 -0.62 33.46
CA GLU A 208 -19.32 -1.88 33.59
C GLU A 208 -20.06 -3.10 32.97
N ASP A 209 -21.32 -2.95 32.56
CA ASP A 209 -22.18 -4.06 32.08
C ASP A 209 -22.20 -4.10 30.54
N HIS A 210 -21.03 -4.31 29.92
CA HIS A 210 -20.85 -4.35 28.46
C HIS A 210 -20.02 -5.53 27.92
N GLU A 211 -19.79 -6.58 28.71
CA GLU A 211 -18.92 -7.71 28.36
C GLU A 211 -19.24 -8.34 26.97
N GLU A 212 -20.53 -8.47 26.63
CA GLU A 212 -20.96 -9.10 25.37
C GLU A 212 -20.56 -8.29 24.13
N VAL A 213 -20.78 -6.97 24.14
CA VAL A 213 -20.42 -6.10 23.00
C VAL A 213 -18.91 -5.86 22.92
N GLU A 214 -18.25 -5.78 24.07
CA GLU A 214 -16.80 -5.67 24.17
C GLU A 214 -16.11 -6.90 23.55
N LEU A 215 -16.49 -8.12 23.96
CA LEU A 215 -15.96 -9.36 23.37
C LEU A 215 -16.19 -9.44 21.85
N LEU A 216 -17.37 -9.01 21.39
CA LEU A 216 -17.69 -8.96 19.96
C LEU A 216 -16.75 -8.00 19.23
N LEU A 217 -16.62 -6.76 19.69
CA LEU A 217 -15.78 -5.75 19.06
C LEU A 217 -14.30 -6.10 19.13
N GLU A 218 -13.82 -6.64 20.26
CA GLU A 218 -12.44 -7.11 20.42
C GLU A 218 -12.06 -8.18 19.40
N ALA A 219 -12.97 -9.12 19.10
CA ALA A 219 -12.70 -10.17 18.12
C ALA A 219 -12.43 -9.58 16.73
N TYR A 220 -13.26 -8.63 16.29
CA TYR A 220 -13.09 -7.96 14.99
C TYR A 220 -11.96 -6.93 15.00
N TYR A 221 -11.65 -6.32 16.14
CA TYR A 221 -10.45 -5.49 16.32
C TYR A 221 -9.20 -6.33 16.07
N LYS A 222 -9.06 -7.48 16.75
CA LYS A 222 -7.91 -8.39 16.60
C LYS A 222 -7.80 -8.93 15.18
N GLN A 223 -8.92 -9.32 14.57
CA GLN A 223 -8.92 -9.79 13.18
C GLN A 223 -8.45 -8.70 12.20
N THR A 224 -8.91 -7.46 12.37
CA THR A 224 -8.52 -6.33 11.53
C THR A 224 -7.04 -5.98 11.72
N GLU A 225 -6.56 -6.01 12.96
CA GLU A 225 -5.14 -5.81 13.29
C GLU A 225 -4.24 -6.87 12.66
N GLU A 226 -4.65 -8.14 12.68
CA GLU A 226 -3.90 -9.23 12.04
C GLU A 226 -3.79 -9.02 10.52
N ILE A 227 -4.89 -8.62 9.86
CA ILE A 227 -4.89 -8.32 8.43
C ILE A 227 -3.95 -7.14 8.12
N ALA A 228 -4.01 -6.06 8.89
CA ALA A 228 -3.12 -4.91 8.74
C ALA A 228 -1.64 -5.30 8.95
N ALA A 229 -1.34 -6.14 9.94
CA ALA A 229 0.01 -6.61 10.22
C ALA A 229 0.59 -7.46 9.09
N LYS A 230 -0.22 -8.33 8.46
CA LYS A 230 0.18 -9.10 7.28
C LYS A 230 0.54 -8.19 6.10
N ALA A 231 -0.29 -7.18 5.83
CA ALA A 231 -0.01 -6.18 4.79
C ALA A 231 1.27 -5.38 5.06
N SER A 232 1.48 -4.97 6.32
CA SER A 232 2.69 -4.27 6.75
C SER A 232 3.96 -5.11 6.53
N THR A 233 3.88 -6.41 6.83
CA THR A 233 4.97 -7.36 6.63
C THR A 233 5.32 -7.51 5.14
N LEU A 234 4.33 -7.70 4.27
CA LEU A 234 4.53 -7.74 2.81
C LEU A 234 5.17 -6.45 2.29
N ARG A 235 4.68 -5.28 2.75
CA ARG A 235 5.25 -3.98 2.37
C ARG A 235 6.71 -3.84 2.82
N GLN A 236 7.05 -4.34 4.00
CA GLN A 236 8.42 -4.32 4.50
C GLN A 236 9.35 -5.23 3.69
N HIS A 237 8.87 -6.42 3.27
CA HIS A 237 9.61 -7.28 2.36
C HIS A 237 9.85 -6.59 1.02
N MET A 238 8.83 -5.96 0.42
CA MET A 238 9.00 -5.20 -0.82
C MET A 238 10.03 -4.09 -0.72
N ARG A 239 10.02 -3.32 0.37
CA ARG A 239 11.00 -2.26 0.61
C ARG A 239 12.42 -2.83 0.73
N SER A 240 12.56 -3.95 1.43
CA SER A 240 13.86 -4.62 1.60
C SER A 240 14.40 -5.09 0.24
N THR A 241 13.55 -5.69 -0.61
CA THR A 241 13.95 -6.10 -1.97
C THR A 241 14.28 -4.90 -2.86
N GLU A 242 13.55 -3.78 -2.76
CA GLU A 242 13.88 -2.54 -3.47
C GLU A 242 15.30 -2.04 -3.10
N GLU A 243 15.62 -2.02 -1.81
CA GLU A 243 16.94 -1.64 -1.30
C GLU A 243 18.04 -2.58 -1.83
N ILE A 244 17.79 -3.90 -1.85
CA ILE A 244 18.73 -4.88 -2.43
C ILE A 244 18.94 -4.63 -3.93
N VAL A 245 17.87 -4.43 -4.71
CA VAL A 245 17.99 -4.17 -6.15
C VAL A 245 18.77 -2.87 -6.41
N GLN A 246 18.53 -1.82 -5.62
CA GLN A 246 19.31 -0.57 -5.72
C GLN A 246 20.80 -0.80 -5.44
N LEU A 247 21.14 -1.58 -4.41
CA LEU A 247 22.53 -1.93 -4.11
C LEU A 247 23.20 -2.69 -5.28
N ILE A 248 22.51 -3.64 -5.90
CA ILE A 248 23.02 -4.40 -7.04
C ILE A 248 23.27 -3.47 -8.24
N LEU A 249 22.35 -2.55 -8.52
CA LEU A 249 22.50 -1.57 -9.60
C LEU A 249 23.69 -0.63 -9.37
N ASP A 250 23.92 -0.21 -8.13
CA ASP A 250 25.08 0.62 -7.79
C ASP A 250 26.40 -0.14 -7.96
N VAL A 251 26.43 -1.44 -7.63
CA VAL A 251 27.59 -2.31 -7.88
C VAL A 251 27.86 -2.44 -9.38
N SER A 252 26.84 -2.69 -10.19
CA SER A 252 26.96 -2.78 -11.66
C SER A 252 27.43 -1.45 -12.28
N ARG A 253 26.87 -0.31 -11.85
CA ARG A 253 27.36 1.01 -12.28
C ARG A 253 28.83 1.22 -11.92
N ASN A 254 29.23 0.79 -10.72
CA ASN A 254 30.61 0.90 -10.27
C ASN A 254 31.54 0.00 -11.11
N SER A 255 31.12 -1.21 -11.50
CA SER A 255 31.91 -2.10 -12.37
C SER A 255 32.08 -1.50 -13.77
N LEU A 256 31.02 -0.93 -14.36
CA LEU A 256 31.07 -0.21 -15.64
C LEU A 256 32.04 0.98 -15.59
N MET A 257 32.03 1.75 -14.50
CA MET A 257 32.98 2.85 -14.31
C MET A 257 34.44 2.34 -14.31
N TRP A 258 34.72 1.19 -13.70
CA TRP A 258 36.06 0.58 -13.76
C TRP A 258 36.47 0.18 -15.19
N TYR A 259 35.53 -0.32 -15.99
CA TYR A 259 35.78 -0.62 -17.40
C TYR A 259 36.07 0.65 -18.21
N ASP A 260 35.30 1.72 -18.01
CA ASP A 260 35.49 3.00 -18.68
C ASP A 260 36.85 3.64 -18.33
N ILE A 261 37.24 3.61 -17.05
CA ILE A 261 38.57 4.10 -16.63
C ILE A 261 39.68 3.29 -17.33
N ARG A 262 39.54 1.97 -17.45
CA ARG A 262 40.54 1.13 -18.17
C ARG A 262 40.63 1.49 -19.64
N LEU A 263 39.49 1.66 -20.32
CA LEU A 263 39.46 2.10 -21.73
C LEU A 263 40.08 3.49 -21.90
N THR A 264 39.79 4.42 -21.00
CA THR A 264 40.37 5.77 -21.00
C THR A 264 41.89 5.72 -20.84
N ILE A 265 42.42 4.85 -19.97
CA ILE A 265 43.87 4.65 -19.81
C ILE A 265 44.51 4.10 -21.11
N ILE A 266 43.83 3.16 -21.78
CA ILE A 266 44.28 2.62 -23.08
C ILE A 266 44.31 3.73 -24.14
N THR A 267 43.22 4.50 -24.26
CA THR A 267 43.10 5.60 -25.22
C THR A 267 44.16 6.66 -24.98
N LEU A 268 44.38 7.11 -23.73
CA LEU A 268 45.43 8.07 -23.38
C LEU A 268 46.82 7.59 -23.83
N SER A 269 47.12 6.32 -23.59
CA SER A 269 48.40 5.72 -23.96
C SER A 269 48.57 5.66 -25.49
N ALA A 270 47.50 5.33 -26.21
CA ALA A 270 47.48 5.37 -27.68
C ALA A 270 47.61 6.80 -28.22
N THR A 271 46.97 7.80 -27.60
CA THR A 271 47.09 9.21 -27.99
C THR A 271 48.52 9.71 -27.88
N VAL A 272 49.27 9.32 -26.84
CA VAL A 272 50.69 9.65 -26.70
C VAL A 272 51.50 9.11 -27.89
N VAL A 273 51.28 7.84 -28.28
CA VAL A 273 51.96 7.22 -29.43
C VAL A 273 51.57 7.91 -30.74
N SER A 274 50.27 8.15 -30.96
CA SER A 274 49.74 8.82 -32.14
C SER A 274 50.28 10.25 -32.30
N GLY A 275 50.56 10.94 -31.18
CA GLY A 275 51.16 12.28 -31.20
C GLY A 275 52.54 12.32 -31.90
N TYR A 276 53.39 11.31 -31.69
CA TYR A 276 54.66 11.19 -32.42
C TYR A 276 54.42 10.98 -33.91
N GLY A 277 53.48 10.09 -34.28
CA GLY A 277 53.10 9.87 -35.67
C GLY A 277 52.56 11.14 -36.34
N ALA A 278 51.76 11.93 -35.61
CA ALA A 278 51.24 13.20 -36.10
C ALA A 278 52.37 14.23 -36.33
N LEU A 279 53.26 14.43 -35.36
CA LEU A 279 54.35 15.42 -35.46
C LEU A 279 55.32 15.11 -36.61
N PHE A 280 55.73 13.86 -36.76
CA PHE A 280 56.66 13.44 -37.82
C PHE A 280 55.97 13.13 -39.16
N GLY A 281 54.65 12.97 -39.17
CA GLY A 281 53.83 12.83 -40.38
C GLY A 281 53.46 14.16 -41.04
N MET A 282 53.76 15.30 -40.40
CA MET A 282 53.57 16.63 -41.00
C MET A 282 54.59 16.87 -42.11
N ASN A 283 54.16 17.52 -43.19
CA ASN A 283 55.02 17.92 -44.32
C ASN A 283 55.89 19.15 -43.99
N LEU A 284 56.58 19.09 -42.86
CA LEU A 284 57.56 20.07 -42.41
C LEU A 284 58.95 19.45 -42.57
N ARG A 285 59.92 20.25 -42.99
CA ARG A 285 61.28 19.77 -43.28
C ARG A 285 61.93 19.23 -42.01
N ASN A 286 62.07 17.91 -41.93
CA ASN A 286 62.67 17.23 -40.80
C ASN A 286 64.10 16.83 -41.19
N TYR A 287 65.11 17.33 -40.47
CA TYR A 287 66.53 17.04 -40.74
C TYR A 287 66.95 15.56 -40.51
N PHE A 288 65.99 14.68 -40.22
CA PHE A 288 66.16 13.24 -39.95
C PHE A 288 65.73 12.33 -41.11
N GLU A 289 65.27 12.88 -42.25
CA GLU A 289 64.69 12.12 -43.36
C GLU A 289 65.68 11.19 -44.09
N ASN A 290 67.00 11.47 -44.06
CA ASN A 290 68.02 10.72 -44.79
C ASN A 290 68.73 9.64 -43.93
N ASP A 291 68.40 9.52 -42.65
CA ASP A 291 69.05 8.56 -41.74
C ASP A 291 68.32 7.20 -41.76
N PRO A 292 68.98 6.08 -42.14
CA PRO A 292 68.39 4.75 -42.18
C PRO A 292 67.78 4.27 -40.84
N TYR A 293 68.24 4.80 -39.70
CA TYR A 293 67.82 4.35 -38.37
C TYR A 293 66.77 5.24 -37.70
N ALA A 294 66.49 6.44 -38.24
CA ALA A 294 65.63 7.43 -37.61
C ALA A 294 64.19 6.93 -37.36
N PHE A 295 63.60 6.20 -38.33
CA PHE A 295 62.26 5.64 -38.20
C PHE A 295 62.14 4.65 -37.03
N GLY A 296 63.12 3.76 -36.89
CA GLY A 296 63.15 2.77 -35.81
C GLY A 296 63.32 3.42 -34.43
N LEU A 297 64.18 4.44 -34.33
CA LEU A 297 64.43 5.17 -33.09
C LEU A 297 63.20 5.94 -32.62
N VAL A 298 62.54 6.69 -33.51
CA VAL A 298 61.33 7.46 -33.17
C VAL A 298 60.16 6.54 -32.82
N SER A 299 59.95 5.47 -33.60
CA SER A 299 58.90 4.48 -33.31
C SER A 299 59.14 3.77 -31.98
N GLY A 300 60.39 3.42 -31.68
CA GLY A 300 60.78 2.83 -30.40
C GLY A 300 60.52 3.77 -29.21
N LEU A 301 60.92 5.05 -29.32
CA LEU A 301 60.67 6.05 -28.27
C LEU A 301 59.17 6.32 -28.08
N ALA A 302 58.40 6.39 -29.17
CA ALA A 302 56.96 6.56 -29.12
C ALA A 302 56.28 5.43 -28.34
N LEU A 303 56.59 4.16 -28.68
CA LEU A 303 56.06 2.99 -27.98
C LEU A 303 56.49 2.93 -26.51
N MET A 304 57.75 3.25 -26.21
CA MET A 304 58.25 3.31 -24.83
C MET A 304 57.54 4.38 -24.00
N SER A 305 57.28 5.55 -24.58
CA SER A 305 56.55 6.63 -23.90
C SER A 305 55.08 6.28 -23.66
N GLY A 306 54.42 5.62 -24.61
CA GLY A 306 53.05 5.11 -24.47
C GLY A 306 52.94 4.03 -23.39
N LEU A 307 53.85 3.06 -23.38
CA LEU A 307 53.93 2.04 -22.33
C LEU A 307 54.23 2.64 -20.95
N GLY A 308 55.10 3.65 -20.90
CA GLY A 308 55.39 4.41 -19.67
C GLY A 308 54.15 5.12 -19.13
N ALA A 309 53.40 5.82 -19.99
CA ALA A 309 52.15 6.48 -19.63
C ALA A 309 51.11 5.47 -19.10
N PHE A 310 50.95 4.34 -19.78
CA PHE A 310 50.07 3.25 -19.37
C PHE A 310 50.44 2.71 -17.98
N ALA A 311 51.73 2.45 -17.74
CA ALA A 311 52.23 1.93 -16.47
C ALA A 311 52.01 2.92 -15.31
N ILE A 312 52.24 4.23 -15.53
CA ILE A 312 52.00 5.27 -14.54
C ILE A 312 50.50 5.36 -14.20
N ALA A 313 49.65 5.37 -15.22
CA ALA A 313 48.21 5.44 -15.05
C ALA A 313 47.65 4.22 -14.29
N LEU A 314 48.10 3.01 -14.64
CA LEU A 314 47.74 1.78 -13.92
C LEU A 314 48.22 1.78 -12.46
N ARG A 315 49.42 2.29 -12.17
CA ARG A 315 49.93 2.38 -10.79
C ARG A 315 49.09 3.32 -9.95
N LYS A 316 48.73 4.50 -10.48
CA LYS A 316 47.83 5.44 -9.80
C LYS A 316 46.46 4.80 -9.55
N LEU A 317 45.90 4.12 -10.57
CA LEU A 317 44.63 3.42 -10.46
C LEU A 317 44.62 2.37 -9.33
N ARG A 318 45.66 1.52 -9.27
CA ARG A 318 45.79 0.49 -8.22
C ARG A 318 45.95 1.09 -6.82
N THR A 319 46.60 2.25 -6.72
CA THR A 319 46.77 2.94 -5.43
C THR A 319 45.44 3.48 -4.94
N LEU A 320 44.64 4.08 -5.83
CA LEU A 320 43.30 4.57 -5.54
C LEU A 320 42.31 3.43 -5.23
N ALA A 321 42.42 2.30 -5.93
CA ALA A 321 41.59 1.12 -5.69
C ALA A 321 41.78 0.53 -4.28
N LYS A 322 42.97 0.68 -3.68
CA LYS A 322 43.28 0.17 -2.33
C LYS A 322 42.75 1.06 -1.19
N ILE A 323 42.23 2.25 -1.49
CA ILE A 323 41.82 3.25 -0.48
C ILE A 323 40.33 3.16 -0.15
N LYS A 324 39.54 2.31 -0.83
CA LYS A 324 38.15 2.07 -0.43
C LYS A 324 38.07 0.96 0.64
N PRO A 325 37.40 1.20 1.78
CA PRO A 325 37.04 0.15 2.74
C PRO A 325 36.03 -0.84 2.16
#